data_AF-A0A168BV64-F1
#
_entry.id   AF-A0A168BV64-F1
#
_cell.length_a   1.000
_cell.length_b   1.000
_cell.length_c   1.000
_cell.angle_alpha   90.00
_cell.angle_beta   90.00
_cell.angle_gamma   90.00
#
_symmetry.space_group_name_H-M   'P 1'
#
loop_
_entity.id
_entity.type
_entity.pdbx_description
1 polymer ?
#
loop_
_entity_poly.entity_id
_entity_poly.type
_entity_poly.pdbx_seq_one_letter_code
_entity_poly.pdbx_strand_id
1 'polypeptide(L)'
;MDKGKLRFDVEFRPVEGRYIYSSPLEATPKIPRGDLPSDFPASATEKPLCKIPLWFDIHGNVVQVLWESAAASVLGIVASRPGSKPKDIARMLCPCLAAWEVELVLDYMVEVGVVDRIGSPDCKASYVKEWWWMALSIESDA
;
A
#
# COMPACT_ATOMS: atom_id res chain seq x y z
N MET A 1 39.90 17.82 -3.61
CA MET A 1 38.59 18.46 -3.86
C MET A 1 38.15 19.13 -2.56
N ASP A 2 38.04 20.45 -2.53
CA ASP A 2 37.73 21.22 -1.32
C ASP A 2 36.20 21.34 -1.15
N LYS A 3 35.63 20.55 -0.23
CA LYS A 3 34.17 20.48 0.01
C LYS A 3 33.60 21.80 0.56
N GLY A 4 34.43 22.71 1.08
CA GLY A 4 34.00 24.01 1.61
C GLY A 4 33.66 25.05 0.53
N LYS A 5 33.98 24.78 -0.74
CA LYS A 5 33.79 25.71 -1.87
C LYS A 5 32.65 25.32 -2.82
N LEU A 6 32.02 24.17 -2.62
CA LEU A 6 30.82 23.81 -3.38
C LEU A 6 29.60 24.45 -2.72
N ARG A 7 29.18 25.61 -3.22
CA ARG A 7 27.85 26.15 -2.98
C ARG A 7 27.03 25.97 -4.25
N PHE A 8 25.88 25.35 -4.11
CA PHE A 8 24.88 25.27 -5.15
C PHE A 8 23.81 26.29 -4.79
N ASP A 9 23.79 27.42 -5.49
CA ASP A 9 22.69 28.36 -5.37
C ASP A 9 21.47 27.74 -6.08
N VAL A 10 20.46 27.37 -5.29
CA VAL A 10 19.21 26.80 -5.79
C VAL A 10 18.15 27.90 -5.76
N GLU A 11 17.64 28.27 -6.93
CA GLU A 11 16.54 29.22 -7.06
C GLU A 11 15.25 28.46 -7.40
N PHE A 12 14.24 28.59 -6.54
CA PHE A 12 12.92 28.00 -6.77
C PHE A 12 12.00 29.05 -7.38
N ARG A 13 11.51 28.81 -8.59
CA ARG A 13 10.49 29.65 -9.24
C ARG A 13 9.23 28.84 -9.48
N PRO A 14 8.04 29.39 -9.20
CA PRO A 14 6.79 28.70 -9.51
C PRO A 14 6.64 28.55 -11.01
N VAL A 15 6.23 27.36 -11.45
CA VAL A 15 5.80 27.14 -12.84
C VAL A 15 4.29 27.28 -12.87
N GLU A 16 3.82 28.41 -13.41
CA GLU A 16 2.39 28.68 -13.56
C GLU A 16 1.68 27.52 -14.28
N GLY A 17 0.54 27.09 -13.73
CA GLY A 17 -0.29 26.03 -14.30
C GLY A 17 0.24 24.59 -14.16
N ARG A 18 1.40 24.35 -13.51
CA ARG A 18 1.91 22.98 -13.26
C ARG A 18 1.70 22.45 -11.85
N TYR A 19 1.33 23.31 -10.90
CA TYR A 19 1.05 22.87 -9.54
C TYR A 19 -0.26 22.11 -9.51
N ILE A 20 -0.20 20.86 -9.03
CA ILE A 20 -1.37 20.07 -8.71
C ILE A 20 -1.74 20.40 -7.27
N TYR A 21 -2.92 20.98 -7.09
CA TYR A 21 -3.50 21.22 -5.79
C TYR A 21 -4.43 20.06 -5.46
N SER A 22 -4.50 19.67 -4.18
CA SER A 22 -5.21 18.49 -3.67
C SER A 22 -4.56 17.14 -4.04
N SER A 23 -5.19 16.04 -3.61
CA SER A 23 -4.67 14.70 -3.87
C SER A 23 -4.85 14.34 -5.35
N PRO A 24 -3.78 13.96 -6.07
CA PRO A 24 -3.88 13.47 -7.44
C PRO A 24 -4.33 12.00 -7.50
N LEU A 25 -4.52 11.34 -6.35
CA LEU A 25 -4.94 9.95 -6.29
C LEU A 25 -6.45 9.86 -6.50
N GLU A 26 -6.88 8.85 -7.25
CA GLU A 26 -8.30 8.54 -7.42
C GLU A 26 -8.93 8.13 -6.08
N ALA A 27 -10.27 8.12 -6.03
CA ALA A 27 -11.01 7.69 -4.84
C ALA A 27 -10.50 6.32 -4.36
N THR A 28 -10.27 6.19 -3.06
CA THR A 28 -9.72 4.97 -2.49
C THR A 28 -10.66 3.79 -2.73
N PRO A 29 -10.18 2.69 -3.32
CA PRO A 29 -10.96 1.47 -3.41
C PRO A 29 -11.27 0.96 -1.99
N LYS A 30 -12.18 -0.01 -1.90
CA LYS A 30 -12.51 -0.61 -0.61
C LYS A 30 -11.32 -1.40 -0.08
N ILE A 31 -11.08 -1.31 1.23
CA ILE A 31 -10.03 -2.08 1.91
C ILE A 31 -10.20 -3.58 1.58
N PRO A 32 -9.13 -4.26 1.11
CA PRO A 32 -9.24 -5.58 0.51
C PRO A 32 -9.61 -6.63 1.56
N ARG A 33 -10.66 -7.42 1.29
CA ARG A 33 -11.16 -8.49 2.17
C ARG A 33 -10.55 -9.87 1.89
N GLY A 34 -9.92 -10.05 0.73
CA GLY A 34 -9.49 -11.37 0.27
C GLY A 34 -10.66 -12.35 0.20
N ASP A 35 -10.49 -13.54 0.78
CA ASP A 35 -11.51 -14.60 0.80
C ASP A 35 -12.58 -14.40 1.90
N LEU A 36 -12.51 -13.32 2.69
CA LEU A 36 -13.45 -13.06 3.78
C LEU A 36 -14.83 -12.65 3.23
N PRO A 37 -15.89 -13.43 3.47
CA PRO A 37 -17.21 -13.13 2.92
C PRO A 37 -17.81 -11.85 3.50
N SER A 38 -18.73 -11.24 2.76
CA SER A 38 -19.38 -9.98 3.15
C SER A 38 -20.34 -10.13 4.34
N ASP A 39 -20.86 -11.33 4.56
CA ASP A 39 -21.77 -11.66 5.67
C ASP A 39 -21.05 -12.35 6.84
N PHE A 40 -19.72 -12.20 6.94
CA PHE A 40 -18.94 -12.70 8.07
C PHE A 40 -19.25 -11.89 9.35
N PRO A 41 -19.35 -12.53 10.53
CA PRO A 41 -19.32 -13.98 10.76
C PRO A 41 -20.64 -14.62 10.34
N ALA A 42 -20.57 -15.68 9.51
CA ALA A 42 -21.77 -16.30 8.98
C ALA A 42 -22.58 -16.98 10.10
N SER A 43 -23.90 -16.75 10.10
CA SER A 43 -24.82 -17.34 11.08
C SER A 43 -25.07 -18.84 10.88
N ALA A 44 -24.49 -19.48 9.87
CA ALA A 44 -24.81 -20.86 9.47
C ALA A 44 -23.58 -21.75 9.33
N THR A 45 -23.72 -22.96 9.86
CA THR A 45 -22.70 -23.98 10.22
C THR A 45 -21.91 -24.61 9.05
N GLU A 46 -22.08 -24.15 7.80
CA GLU A 46 -21.61 -24.88 6.61
C GLU A 46 -20.78 -24.06 5.61
N LYS A 47 -20.18 -22.93 6.02
CA LYS A 47 -19.22 -22.23 5.14
C LYS A 47 -17.80 -22.78 5.29
N PRO A 48 -17.04 -22.93 4.18
CA PRO A 48 -15.65 -23.33 4.24
C PRO A 48 -14.83 -22.32 5.06
N LEU A 49 -13.77 -22.81 5.72
CA LEU A 49 -12.82 -21.96 6.44
C LEU A 49 -12.26 -20.90 5.47
N CYS A 50 -12.38 -19.62 5.86
CA CYS A 50 -11.82 -18.50 5.12
C CYS A 50 -10.59 -17.94 5.84
N LYS A 51 -9.71 -17.26 5.09
CA LYS A 51 -8.59 -16.51 5.66
C LYS A 51 -9.08 -15.12 6.05
N ILE A 52 -8.86 -14.73 7.30
CA ILE A 52 -9.17 -13.39 7.80
C ILE A 52 -7.90 -12.56 7.69
N PRO A 53 -7.87 -11.47 6.91
CA PRO A 53 -6.72 -10.57 6.87
C PRO A 53 -6.50 -9.91 8.22
N LEU A 54 -5.25 -9.56 8.55
CA LEU A 54 -4.87 -8.94 9.82
C LEU A 54 -5.72 -7.72 10.18
N TRP A 55 -6.15 -6.95 9.18
CA TRP A 55 -6.94 -5.73 9.36
C TRP A 55 -8.46 -5.98 9.49
N PHE A 56 -8.90 -7.22 9.66
CA PHE A 56 -10.28 -7.57 9.97
C PHE A 56 -10.40 -8.25 11.33
N ASP A 57 -11.42 -7.88 12.10
CA ASP A 57 -11.75 -8.53 13.37
C ASP A 57 -12.61 -9.81 13.17
N ILE A 58 -12.89 -10.50 14.27
CA ILE A 58 -13.76 -11.70 14.29
C ILE A 58 -15.23 -11.40 13.94
N HIS A 59 -15.59 -10.13 13.84
CA HIS A 59 -16.91 -9.65 13.45
C HIS A 59 -16.96 -9.16 11.98
N GLY A 60 -15.84 -9.20 11.25
CA GLY A 60 -15.76 -8.78 9.86
C GLY A 60 -15.65 -7.25 9.68
N ASN A 61 -15.39 -6.52 10.76
CA ASN A 61 -15.15 -5.08 10.74
C ASN A 61 -13.68 -4.78 10.44
N VAL A 62 -13.44 -3.66 9.76
CA VAL A 62 -12.07 -3.18 9.50
C VAL A 62 -11.50 -2.60 10.79
N VAL A 63 -10.32 -3.08 11.18
CA VAL A 63 -9.50 -2.47 12.22
C VAL A 63 -8.55 -1.48 11.56
N GLN A 64 -8.96 -0.20 11.50
CA GLN A 64 -8.29 0.84 10.71
C GLN A 64 -6.79 0.96 11.02
N VAL A 65 -6.41 0.94 12.31
CA VAL A 65 -5.00 1.04 12.73
C VAL A 65 -4.15 -0.11 12.18
N LEU A 66 -4.71 -1.32 12.09
CA LEU A 66 -4.01 -2.49 11.53
C LEU A 66 -3.90 -2.39 10.01
N TRP A 67 -4.95 -1.90 9.35
CA TRP A 67 -4.91 -1.61 7.92
C TRP A 67 -3.82 -0.59 7.59
N GLU A 68 -3.82 0.56 8.25
CA GLU A 68 -2.84 1.63 8.03
C GLU A 68 -1.41 1.15 8.31
N SER A 69 -1.22 0.38 9.38
CA SER A 69 0.08 -0.22 9.71
C SER A 69 0.56 -1.18 8.62
N ALA A 70 -0.32 -2.05 8.11
CA ALA A 70 0.01 -3.00 7.04
C ALA A 70 0.32 -2.27 5.73
N ALA A 71 -0.54 -1.34 5.33
CA ALA A 71 -0.40 -0.52 4.13
C ALA A 71 0.90 0.31 4.15
N ALA A 72 1.16 1.03 5.24
CA ALA A 72 2.36 1.84 5.40
C ALA A 72 3.64 1.00 5.39
N SER A 73 3.61 -0.17 6.04
CA SER A 73 4.78 -1.06 6.09
C SER A 73 5.12 -1.63 4.72
N VAL A 74 4.13 -2.14 3.97
CA VAL A 74 4.33 -2.66 2.62
C VAL A 74 4.80 -1.54 1.69
N LEU A 75 4.11 -0.40 1.68
CA LEU A 75 4.43 0.71 0.80
C LEU A 75 5.80 1.32 1.10
N GLY A 76 6.15 1.46 2.38
CA GLY A 76 7.46 1.93 2.82
C GLY A 76 8.60 1.00 2.38
N ILE A 77 8.38 -0.32 2.36
CA ILE A 77 9.36 -1.28 1.82
C ILE A 77 9.51 -1.11 0.31
N VAL A 78 8.41 -0.99 -0.45
CA VAL A 78 8.48 -0.79 -1.90
C VAL A 78 9.19 0.52 -2.24
N ALA A 79 8.92 1.60 -1.50
CA ALA A 79 9.57 2.89 -1.67
C ALA A 79 11.07 2.84 -1.35
N SER A 80 11.45 2.13 -0.28
CA SER A 80 12.85 2.02 0.16
C SER A 80 13.67 1.00 -0.64
N ARG A 81 13.00 -0.02 -1.20
CA ARG A 81 13.60 -1.11 -1.97
C ARG A 81 12.77 -1.39 -3.24
N PRO A 82 12.85 -0.51 -4.24
CA PRO A 82 12.14 -0.70 -5.50
C PRO A 82 12.59 -1.99 -6.19
N GLY A 83 11.66 -2.64 -6.88
CA GLY A 83 11.89 -3.92 -7.55
C GLY A 83 11.75 -5.15 -6.64
N SER A 84 11.35 -4.96 -5.38
CA SER A 84 11.10 -6.08 -4.46
C SER A 84 9.93 -6.95 -4.93
N LYS A 85 10.09 -8.27 -4.82
CA LYS A 85 9.01 -9.23 -5.08
C LYS A 85 8.12 -9.39 -3.83
N PRO A 86 6.81 -9.68 -3.99
CA PRO A 86 5.90 -9.83 -2.85
C PRO A 86 6.37 -10.83 -1.79
N LYS A 87 6.95 -11.96 -2.22
CA LYS A 87 7.53 -12.97 -1.32
C LYS A 87 8.69 -12.44 -0.49
N ASP A 88 9.50 -11.54 -1.03
CA ASP A 88 10.62 -10.94 -0.32
C ASP A 88 10.13 -9.89 0.68
N ILE A 89 9.11 -9.11 0.31
CA ILE A 89 8.43 -8.17 1.22
C ILE A 89 7.80 -8.92 2.39
N ALA A 90 7.09 -10.03 2.13
CA ALA A 90 6.51 -10.88 3.17
C ALA A 90 7.58 -11.47 4.10
N ARG A 91 8.75 -11.84 3.57
CA ARG A 91 9.88 -12.30 4.39
C ARG A 91 10.39 -11.21 5.32
N MET A 92 10.40 -9.96 4.87
CA MET A 92 10.78 -8.79 5.68
C MET A 92 9.75 -8.44 6.76
N LEU A 93 8.49 -8.76 6.53
CA LEU A 93 7.37 -8.47 7.44
C LEU A 93 6.97 -9.68 8.32
N CYS A 94 7.69 -10.80 8.20
CA CYS A 94 7.48 -11.97 9.05
C CYS A 94 7.83 -11.62 10.52
N PRO A 95 7.01 -12.03 11.52
CA PRO A 95 5.84 -12.89 11.42
C PRO A 95 4.49 -12.15 11.28
N CYS A 96 4.51 -10.84 11.05
CA CYS A 96 3.33 -9.97 11.12
C CYS A 96 2.39 -10.09 9.91
N LEU A 97 2.93 -10.23 8.69
CA LEU A 97 2.12 -10.35 7.47
C LEU A 97 2.53 -11.57 6.65
N ALA A 98 1.52 -12.32 6.21
CA ALA A 98 1.69 -13.44 5.31
C ALA A 98 1.81 -12.96 3.84
N ALA A 99 2.41 -13.79 2.99
CA ALA A 99 2.63 -13.45 1.59
C ALA A 99 1.34 -13.10 0.81
N TRP A 100 0.23 -13.74 1.15
CA TRP A 100 -1.06 -13.45 0.51
C TRP A 100 -1.64 -12.09 0.95
N GLU A 101 -1.41 -11.67 2.19
CA GLU A 101 -1.83 -10.34 2.68
C GLU A 101 -1.00 -9.24 2.03
N VAL A 102 0.30 -9.47 1.84
CA VAL A 102 1.17 -8.56 1.10
C VAL A 102 0.70 -8.41 -0.35
N GLU A 103 0.28 -9.49 -1.01
CA GLU A 103 -0.31 -9.39 -2.36
C GLU A 103 -1.61 -8.58 -2.36
N LEU A 104 -2.50 -8.78 -1.37
CA LEU A 104 -3.72 -7.96 -1.26
C LEU A 104 -3.42 -6.46 -1.13
N VAL A 105 -2.44 -6.11 -0.30
CA VAL A 105 -2.02 -4.71 -0.15
C VAL A 105 -1.40 -4.19 -1.43
N LEU A 106 -0.53 -4.94 -2.10
CA LEU A 106 0.08 -4.51 -3.35
C LEU A 106 -0.94 -4.32 -4.48
N ASP A 107 -1.90 -5.23 -4.61
CA ASP A 107 -2.95 -5.13 -5.62
C ASP A 107 -3.85 -3.92 -5.35
N TYR A 108 -4.20 -3.67 -4.07
CA TYR A 108 -4.87 -2.44 -3.67
C TYR A 108 -4.07 -1.18 -4.05
N MET A 109 -2.76 -1.17 -3.81
CA MET A 109 -1.90 -0.02 -4.14
C MET A 109 -1.73 0.20 -5.65
N VAL A 110 -1.83 -0.87 -6.45
CA VAL A 110 -1.90 -0.77 -7.91
C VAL A 110 -3.23 -0.15 -8.34
N GLU A 111 -4.34 -0.54 -7.73
CA GLU A 111 -5.67 0.02 -8.00
C GLU A 111 -5.76 1.50 -7.61
N VAL A 112 -5.20 1.90 -6.47
CA VAL A 112 -5.04 3.32 -6.07
C VAL A 112 -4.13 4.09 -7.04
N GLY A 113 -3.31 3.38 -7.81
CA GLY A 113 -2.42 3.96 -8.81
C GLY A 113 -1.10 4.49 -8.24
N VAL A 114 -0.73 4.11 -7.01
CA VAL A 114 0.53 4.51 -6.34
C VAL A 114 1.65 3.49 -6.47
N VAL A 115 1.33 2.26 -6.87
CA VAL A 115 2.31 1.21 -7.16
C VAL A 115 2.14 0.72 -8.58
N ASP A 116 3.25 0.39 -9.23
CA ASP A 116 3.28 -0.32 -10.51
C ASP A 116 4.04 -1.65 -10.36
N ARG A 117 3.67 -2.63 -11.17
CA ARG A 117 4.24 -3.99 -11.15
C ARG A 117 4.81 -4.32 -12.52
N ILE A 118 6.13 -4.36 -12.62
CA ILE A 118 6.85 -4.64 -13.86
C ILE A 118 7.39 -6.06 -13.84
N GLY A 119 7.24 -6.79 -14.94
CA GLY A 119 7.79 -8.12 -15.15
C GLY A 119 6.76 -9.14 -15.61
N SER A 120 7.21 -10.39 -15.79
CA SER A 120 6.33 -11.52 -16.13
C SER A 120 5.35 -11.81 -14.99
N PRO A 121 4.19 -12.47 -15.26
CA PRO A 121 3.19 -12.77 -14.24
C PRO A 121 3.74 -13.43 -12.97
N ASP A 122 4.75 -14.30 -13.12
CA ASP A 122 5.38 -15.04 -12.01
C ASP A 122 6.50 -14.27 -11.30
N CYS A 123 6.95 -13.13 -11.84
CA CYS A 123 8.06 -12.32 -11.34
C CYS A 123 7.77 -10.82 -11.40
N LYS A 124 6.60 -10.43 -10.88
CA LYS A 124 6.21 -9.02 -10.76
C LYS A 124 7.03 -8.31 -9.68
N ALA A 125 7.94 -7.44 -10.11
CA ALA A 125 8.70 -6.55 -9.25
C ALA A 125 7.90 -5.26 -9.03
N SER A 126 7.81 -4.79 -7.77
CA SER A 126 6.95 -3.66 -7.42
C SER A 126 7.74 -2.35 -7.30
N TYR A 127 7.16 -1.24 -7.77
CA TYR A 127 7.74 0.10 -7.75
C TYR A 127 6.69 1.11 -7.31
N VAL A 128 7.09 2.13 -6.55
CA VAL A 128 6.19 3.25 -6.24
C VAL A 128 6.16 4.25 -7.39
N LYS A 129 5.01 4.87 -7.60
CA LYS A 129 4.80 6.01 -8.50
C LYS A 129 4.91 7.33 -7.75
N GLU A 130 4.77 8.45 -8.45
CA GLU A 130 4.69 9.76 -7.80
C GLU A 130 3.53 9.82 -6.80
N TRP A 131 3.65 10.68 -5.78
CA TRP A 131 2.61 10.95 -4.78
C TRP A 131 2.23 9.74 -3.90
N TRP A 132 3.02 8.66 -3.91
CA TRP A 132 2.72 7.42 -3.19
C TRP A 132 2.46 7.63 -1.69
N TRP A 133 3.16 8.58 -1.04
CA TRP A 133 2.99 8.84 0.38
C TRP A 133 1.59 9.38 0.72
N MET A 134 0.89 9.96 -0.25
CA MET A 134 -0.47 10.48 -0.04
C MET A 134 -1.50 9.36 0.15
N ALA A 135 -1.20 8.12 -0.27
CA ALA A 135 -2.06 6.96 0.00
C ALA A 135 -2.19 6.63 1.50
N LEU A 136 -1.27 7.14 2.34
CA LEU A 136 -1.26 6.90 3.79
C LEU A 136 -1.97 8.00 4.59
N SER A 137 -2.29 9.14 3.96
CA SER A 137 -2.84 10.32 4.64
C SER A 137 -4.29 10.61 4.26
N ILE A 138 -4.98 9.61 3.70
CA ILE A 138 -6.38 9.77 3.34
C ILE A 138 -7.17 9.64 4.64
N GLU A 139 -7.32 10.78 5.32
CA GLU A 139 -8.24 10.94 6.44
C GLU A 139 -9.61 10.44 5.96
N SER A 140 -10.07 9.34 6.56
CA SER A 140 -11.47 8.96 6.45
C SER A 140 -12.24 10.01 7.22
N ASP A 141 -12.89 10.95 6.51
CA ASP A 141 -13.88 11.82 7.13
C ASP A 141 -14.84 10.94 7.95
N ALA A 142 -14.89 11.21 9.24
CA ALA A 142 -15.69 10.51 10.24
C ALA A 142 -17.19 10.80 10.09
#